data_AF-A0A1Q3GZT4-F1
#
_entry.id   AF-A0A1Q3GZT4-F1
#
_cell.length_a   1.000
_cell.length_b   1.000
_cell.length_c   1.000
_cell.angle_alpha   90.00
_cell.angle_beta   90.00
_cell.angle_gamma   90.00
#
_symmetry.space_group_name_H-M   'P 1'
#
loop_
_entity.id
_entity.type
_entity.pdbx_description
1 polymer ?
#
loop_
_entity_poly.entity_id
_entity_poly.type
_entity_poly.pdbx_seq_one_letter_code
_entity_poly.pdbx_strand_id
1 'polypeptide(L)'
;MAEQTKQYAIRCHRETNHLYDDQPYEIHLQMVVEAAERFIHLIPEEDRNQVIAGCWVHDCIEDCRQTYNDVKKATSETVAELAYALTNEKGRNRQERANDKYYADMKATPFAVFIKYCDRIANVTYSKKQGNRMFGVYKKEVEGFIAKIHQAHYDEMADYLRSLFEN
;
A
#
# COMPACT_ATOMS: atom_id res chain seq x y z
N MET A 1 -6.72 -14.32 11.50
CA MET A 1 -6.88 -12.87 11.21
C MET A 1 -6.48 -12.58 9.77
N ALA A 2 -5.21 -12.73 9.37
CA ALA A 2 -4.77 -12.45 7.99
C ALA A 2 -5.60 -13.13 6.88
N GLU A 3 -5.92 -14.42 6.99
CA GLU A 3 -6.73 -15.10 5.96
C GLU A 3 -8.16 -14.56 5.85
N GLN A 4 -8.82 -14.23 6.97
CA GLN A 4 -10.16 -13.63 6.94
C GLN A 4 -10.12 -12.23 6.32
N THR A 5 -9.09 -11.44 6.66
CA THR A 5 -8.86 -10.12 6.07
C THR A 5 -8.61 -10.20 4.57
N LYS A 6 -7.82 -11.18 4.12
CA LYS A 6 -7.59 -11.47 2.70
C LYS A 6 -8.89 -11.72 1.96
N GLN A 7 -9.72 -12.64 2.46
CA GLN A 7 -11.01 -12.96 1.83
C GLN A 7 -11.96 -11.76 1.80
N TYR A 8 -11.96 -10.95 2.86
CA TYR A 8 -12.72 -9.70 2.92
C TYR A 8 -12.28 -8.72 1.84
N ALA A 9 -10.98 -8.42 1.74
CA ALA A 9 -10.44 -7.50 0.74
C ALA A 9 -10.71 -7.97 -0.70
N ILE A 10 -10.43 -9.25 -0.99
CA ILE A 10 -10.70 -9.83 -2.31
C ILE A 10 -12.17 -9.66 -2.70
N ARG A 11 -13.09 -9.95 -1.77
CA ARG A 11 -14.53 -9.76 -2.03
C ARG A 11 -14.86 -8.30 -2.32
N CYS A 12 -14.36 -7.36 -1.52
CA CYS A 12 -14.62 -5.93 -1.71
C CYS A 12 -14.22 -5.44 -3.10
N HIS A 13 -13.01 -5.81 -3.57
CA HIS A 13 -12.52 -5.40 -4.89
C HIS A 13 -13.27 -6.09 -6.03
N ARG A 14 -13.68 -7.36 -5.86
CA ARG A 14 -14.51 -8.06 -6.85
C ARG A 14 -15.91 -7.43 -6.97
N GLU A 15 -16.54 -7.09 -5.86
CA GLU A 15 -17.89 -6.49 -5.84
C GLU A 15 -17.93 -5.10 -6.49
N THR A 16 -16.81 -4.37 -6.50
CA THR A 16 -16.69 -3.08 -7.18
C THR A 16 -16.17 -3.18 -8.61
N ASN A 17 -15.90 -4.39 -9.12
CA ASN A 17 -15.21 -4.62 -10.38
C ASN A 17 -13.91 -3.80 -10.50
N HIS A 18 -13.19 -3.64 -9.39
CA HIS A 18 -11.90 -2.97 -9.41
C HIS A 18 -10.88 -3.91 -10.07
N LEU A 19 -10.23 -3.43 -11.13
CA LEU A 19 -9.20 -4.15 -11.87
C LEU A 19 -7.84 -3.46 -11.72
N TYR A 20 -6.79 -4.26 -11.85
CA TYR A 20 -5.41 -3.80 -11.92
C TYR A 20 -4.90 -4.01 -13.34
N ASP A 21 -4.89 -2.94 -14.13
CA ASP A 21 -4.93 -2.99 -15.59
C ASP A 21 -6.08 -3.93 -16.04
N ASP A 22 -5.79 -5.02 -16.75
CA ASP A 22 -6.79 -6.01 -17.21
C ASP A 22 -6.90 -7.24 -16.28
N GLN A 23 -6.30 -7.20 -15.09
CA GLN A 23 -6.27 -8.31 -14.15
C GLN A 23 -7.18 -8.06 -12.93
N PRO A 24 -7.66 -9.12 -12.25
CA PRO A 24 -8.30 -8.97 -10.95
C PRO A 24 -7.39 -8.24 -9.95
N TYR A 25 -7.94 -7.29 -9.18
CA TYR A 25 -7.14 -6.46 -8.27
C TYR A 25 -6.42 -7.25 -7.16
N GLU A 26 -6.89 -8.46 -6.84
CA GLU A 26 -6.23 -9.36 -5.89
C GLU A 26 -4.78 -9.70 -6.28
N ILE A 27 -4.42 -9.57 -7.55
CA ILE A 27 -3.03 -9.68 -8.01
C ILE A 27 -2.16 -8.58 -7.40
N HIS A 28 -2.62 -7.31 -7.42
CA HIS A 28 -1.91 -6.21 -6.77
C HIS A 28 -1.81 -6.45 -5.26
N LEU A 29 -2.92 -6.79 -4.60
CA LEU A 29 -2.93 -7.05 -3.15
C LEU A 29 -1.92 -8.14 -2.76
N GLN A 30 -1.85 -9.24 -3.54
CA GLN A 30 -0.88 -10.30 -3.33
C GLN A 30 0.57 -9.82 -3.52
N MET A 31 0.83 -8.99 -4.53
CA MET A 31 2.16 -8.40 -4.74
C MET A 31 2.59 -7.46 -3.60
N VAL A 32 1.66 -6.72 -3.01
CA VAL A 32 1.93 -5.90 -1.82
C VAL A 32 2.30 -6.77 -0.62
N VAL A 33 1.61 -7.89 -0.43
CA VAL A 33 1.92 -8.85 0.64
C VAL A 33 3.27 -9.54 0.41
N GLU A 34 3.60 -9.94 -0.81
CA GLU A 34 4.92 -10.48 -1.15
C GLU A 34 6.04 -9.48 -0.87
N ALA A 35 5.81 -8.19 -1.17
CA ALA A 35 6.74 -7.12 -0.80
C ALA A 35 6.85 -6.98 0.73
N ALA A 36 5.74 -7.07 1.46
CA ALA A 36 5.76 -7.03 2.93
C ALA A 36 6.51 -8.23 3.52
N GLU A 37 6.30 -9.44 3.03
CA GLU A 37 7.00 -10.66 3.47
C GLU A 37 8.52 -10.55 3.28
N ARG A 38 8.99 -9.92 2.20
CA ARG A 38 10.43 -9.66 1.99
C ARG A 38 11.05 -8.79 3.09
N PHE A 39 10.32 -7.83 3.62
CA PHE A 39 10.82 -6.86 4.60
C PHE A 39 10.23 -7.05 6.00
N ILE A 40 9.55 -8.18 6.25
CA ILE A 40 8.79 -8.40 7.48
C ILE A 40 9.69 -8.45 8.73
N HIS A 41 11.00 -8.68 8.55
CA HIS A 41 12.00 -8.59 9.62
C HIS A 41 12.14 -7.19 10.20
N LEU A 42 11.72 -6.14 9.48
CA LEU A 42 11.68 -4.76 9.96
C LEU A 42 10.48 -4.49 10.90
N ILE A 43 9.57 -5.46 11.04
CA ILE A 43 8.36 -5.36 11.85
C ILE A 43 8.49 -6.27 13.09
N PRO A 44 8.20 -5.76 14.31
CA PRO A 44 8.12 -6.57 15.53
C PRO A 44 7.18 -7.76 15.35
N GLU A 45 7.55 -8.92 15.89
CA GLU A 45 6.85 -10.18 15.63
C GLU A 45 5.36 -10.12 16.01
N GLU A 46 5.04 -9.43 17.11
CA GLU A 46 3.69 -9.20 17.62
C GLU A 46 2.79 -8.41 16.66
N ASP A 47 3.38 -7.55 15.81
CA ASP A 47 2.66 -6.65 14.91
C ASP A 47 2.54 -7.20 13.48
N ARG A 48 3.36 -8.19 13.11
CA ARG A 48 3.43 -8.74 11.73
C ARG A 48 2.07 -9.13 11.17
N ASN A 49 1.26 -9.83 11.97
CA ASN A 49 -0.08 -10.25 11.54
C ASN A 49 -0.98 -9.06 11.19
N GLN A 50 -0.88 -7.96 11.94
CA GLN A 50 -1.70 -6.75 11.74
C GLN A 50 -1.19 -5.96 10.53
N VAL A 51 0.12 -5.88 10.34
CA VAL A 51 0.73 -5.24 9.17
C VAL A 51 0.37 -5.97 7.88
N ILE A 52 0.49 -7.31 7.85
CA ILE A 52 0.07 -8.12 6.69
C ILE A 52 -1.43 -7.97 6.41
N ALA A 53 -2.26 -7.92 7.45
CA ALA A 53 -3.68 -7.62 7.27
C ALA A 53 -3.91 -6.20 6.72
N GLY A 54 -3.15 -5.20 7.16
CA GLY A 54 -3.15 -3.85 6.62
C GLY A 54 -2.81 -3.82 5.12
N CYS A 55 -1.82 -4.61 4.67
CA CYS A 55 -1.49 -4.75 3.25
C CYS A 55 -2.70 -5.21 2.42
N TRP A 56 -3.50 -6.14 2.93
CA TRP A 56 -4.70 -6.61 2.23
C TRP A 56 -5.78 -5.53 2.08
N VAL A 57 -5.93 -4.63 3.06
CA VAL A 57 -7.05 -3.67 3.10
C VAL A 57 -6.68 -2.24 2.73
N HIS A 58 -5.43 -1.95 2.40
CA HIS A 58 -4.93 -0.58 2.24
C HIS A 58 -5.76 0.27 1.25
N ASP A 59 -6.31 -0.34 0.20
CA ASP A 59 -7.13 0.33 -0.82
C ASP A 59 -8.65 0.14 -0.62
N CYS A 60 -9.08 -0.61 0.41
CA CYS A 60 -10.51 -0.91 0.58
C CYS A 60 -11.36 0.34 0.85
N ILE A 61 -10.84 1.33 1.58
CA ILE A 61 -11.57 2.57 1.84
C ILE A 61 -11.49 3.53 0.63
N GLU A 62 -10.37 3.53 -0.10
CA GLU A 62 -10.16 4.42 -1.25
C GLU A 62 -10.97 3.96 -2.48
N ASP A 63 -10.88 2.68 -2.83
CA ASP A 63 -11.35 2.16 -4.11
C ASP A 63 -12.51 1.17 -4.00
N CYS A 64 -12.88 0.79 -2.78
CA CYS A 64 -14.07 0.00 -2.53
C CYS A 64 -15.12 0.81 -1.77
N ARG A 65 -16.35 0.28 -1.71
CA ARG A 65 -17.46 0.91 -0.97
C ARG A 65 -17.37 0.62 0.53
N GLN A 66 -16.18 0.70 1.12
CA GLN A 66 -15.95 0.42 2.53
C GLN A 66 -15.68 1.70 3.31
N THR A 67 -16.22 1.77 4.53
CA THR A 67 -15.88 2.81 5.50
C THR A 67 -14.85 2.29 6.50
N TYR A 68 -14.24 3.19 7.27
CA TYR A 68 -13.40 2.83 8.42
C TYR A 68 -14.10 1.80 9.33
N ASN A 69 -15.37 2.00 9.64
CA ASN A 69 -16.14 1.13 10.54
C ASN A 69 -16.40 -0.25 9.92
N ASP A 70 -16.55 -0.35 8.60
CA ASP A 70 -16.70 -1.63 7.91
C ASP A 70 -15.41 -2.45 8.02
N VAL A 71 -14.26 -1.82 7.72
CA VAL A 71 -12.94 -2.46 7.85
C VAL A 71 -12.68 -2.87 9.30
N LYS A 72 -12.93 -1.97 10.27
CA LYS A 72 -12.76 -2.26 11.70
C LYS A 72 -13.59 -3.46 12.15
N LYS A 73 -14.85 -3.53 11.71
CA LYS A 73 -15.76 -4.66 12.02
C LYS A 73 -15.31 -5.97 11.37
N ALA A 74 -14.78 -5.91 10.15
CA ALA A 74 -14.31 -7.09 9.42
C ALA A 74 -12.94 -7.60 9.89
N THR A 75 -12.14 -6.73 10.53
CA THR A 75 -10.74 -6.98 10.88
C THR A 75 -10.45 -6.63 12.34
N SER A 76 -9.83 -5.48 12.60
CA SER A 76 -9.56 -4.90 13.92
C SER A 76 -9.42 -3.39 13.79
N GLU A 77 -9.37 -2.69 14.93
CA GLU A 77 -9.11 -1.26 14.98
C GLU A 77 -7.77 -0.88 14.36
N THR A 78 -6.67 -1.56 14.73
CA THR A 78 -5.35 -1.30 14.17
C THR A 78 -5.31 -1.43 12.64
N VAL A 79 -5.98 -2.45 12.10
CA VAL A 79 -6.02 -2.68 10.64
C VAL A 79 -6.85 -1.60 9.95
N ALA A 80 -7.91 -1.10 10.58
CA ALA A 80 -8.69 0.02 10.06
C ALA A 80 -7.91 1.35 10.11
N GLU A 81 -7.12 1.60 11.15
CA GLU A 81 -6.23 2.76 11.24
C GLU A 81 -5.18 2.75 10.11
N LEU A 82 -4.59 1.59 9.83
CA LEU A 82 -3.66 1.42 8.70
C LEU A 82 -4.33 1.73 7.36
N ALA A 83 -5.52 1.14 7.10
CA ALA A 83 -6.26 1.39 5.87
C ALA A 83 -6.64 2.87 5.71
N TYR A 84 -7.09 3.50 6.79
CA TYR A 84 -7.48 4.90 6.80
C TYR A 84 -6.31 5.84 6.54
N ALA A 85 -5.17 5.61 7.19
CA ALA A 85 -3.96 6.40 6.98
C ALA A 85 -3.38 6.29 5.56
N LEU A 86 -3.71 5.20 4.85
CA LEU A 86 -3.26 4.95 3.48
C LEU A 86 -4.25 5.42 2.40
N THR A 87 -5.45 5.82 2.81
CA THR A 87 -6.48 6.39 1.93
C THR A 87 -6.16 7.84 1.62
N ASN A 88 -6.06 8.17 0.33
CA ASN A 88 -5.79 9.53 -0.12
C ASN A 88 -6.94 10.50 0.20
N GLU A 89 -6.60 11.79 0.28
CA GLU A 89 -7.58 12.86 0.41
C GLU A 89 -8.37 13.07 -0.90
N LYS A 90 -9.52 13.74 -0.81
CA LYS A 90 -10.26 14.16 -2.00
C LYS A 90 -9.45 15.20 -2.77
N GLY A 91 -9.30 14.99 -4.07
CA GLY A 91 -8.54 15.89 -4.94
C GLY A 91 -8.81 15.63 -6.41
N ARG A 92 -8.62 16.66 -7.25
CA ARG A 92 -8.83 16.60 -8.71
C ARG A 92 -7.73 15.84 -9.44
N ASN A 93 -6.55 15.75 -8.83
CA ASN A 93 -5.37 15.09 -9.40
C ASN A 93 -4.57 14.38 -8.29
N ARG A 94 -3.60 13.55 -8.70
CA ARG A 94 -2.77 12.75 -7.77
C ARG A 94 -2.05 13.60 -6.72
N GLN A 95 -1.62 14.82 -7.06
CA GLN A 95 -0.91 15.71 -6.13
C GLN A 95 -1.87 16.30 -5.08
N GLU A 96 -3.09 16.67 -5.48
CA GLU A 96 -4.11 17.15 -4.54
C GLU A 96 -4.57 16.03 -3.59
N ARG A 97 -4.66 14.79 -4.10
CA ARG A 97 -5.02 13.60 -3.33
C ARG A 97 -3.95 13.19 -2.32
N ALA A 98 -2.69 13.21 -2.72
CA ALA A 98 -1.53 12.96 -1.86
C ALA A 98 -0.90 14.28 -1.39
N ASN A 99 -1.65 15.04 -0.60
CA ASN A 99 -1.22 16.34 -0.06
C ASN A 99 -0.41 16.19 1.24
N ASP A 100 0.01 17.32 1.82
CA ASP A 100 0.85 17.34 3.02
C ASP A 100 0.16 16.70 4.25
N LYS A 101 -1.17 16.84 4.37
CA LYS A 101 -1.94 16.21 5.44
C LYS A 101 -1.89 14.68 5.32
N TYR A 102 -2.13 14.15 4.12
CA TYR A 102 -2.03 12.71 3.85
C TYR A 102 -0.67 12.12 4.28
N TYR A 103 0.43 12.79 3.91
CA TYR A 103 1.76 12.34 4.31
C TYR A 103 2.06 12.53 5.80
N ALA A 104 1.51 13.56 6.44
CA ALA A 104 1.65 13.76 7.88
C ALA A 104 0.95 12.64 8.67
N ASP A 105 -0.32 12.35 8.32
CA ASP A 105 -1.11 11.31 8.97
C ASP A 105 -0.48 9.92 8.76
N MET A 106 -0.07 9.60 7.52
CA MET A 106 0.63 8.35 7.22
C MET A 106 1.91 8.17 8.04
N LYS A 107 2.69 9.23 8.27
CA LYS A 107 3.91 9.16 9.08
C LYS A 107 3.64 9.05 10.58
N ALA A 108 2.49 9.55 11.03
CA ALA A 108 2.06 9.46 12.42
C ALA A 108 1.48 8.08 12.77
N THR A 109 0.93 7.36 11.79
CA THR A 109 0.36 6.03 11.98
C THR A 109 1.44 4.94 11.95
N PRO A 110 1.60 4.14 13.03
CA PRO A 110 2.56 3.05 13.07
C PRO A 110 2.43 2.12 11.86
N PHE A 111 3.55 1.77 11.23
CA PHE A 111 3.65 0.85 10.09
C PHE A 111 2.95 1.26 8.78
N ALA A 112 2.24 2.40 8.72
CA ALA A 112 1.61 2.84 7.47
C ALA A 112 2.66 3.15 6.38
N VAL A 113 3.79 3.77 6.74
CA VAL A 113 4.91 4.01 5.80
C VAL A 113 5.47 2.69 5.24
N PHE A 114 5.59 1.64 6.07
CA PHE A 114 6.02 0.32 5.60
C PHE A 114 5.10 -0.22 4.50
N ILE A 115 3.79 -0.21 4.75
CA ILE A 115 2.80 -0.67 3.77
C ILE A 115 2.85 0.21 2.52
N LYS A 116 3.08 1.52 2.66
CA LYS A 116 3.20 2.41 1.50
C LYS A 116 4.43 2.11 0.64
N TYR A 117 5.54 1.70 1.24
CA TYR A 117 6.68 1.17 0.49
C TYR A 117 6.31 -0.12 -0.23
N CYS A 118 5.61 -1.07 0.43
CA CYS A 118 5.16 -2.31 -0.19
C CYS A 118 4.26 -2.05 -1.42
N ASP A 119 3.27 -1.16 -1.29
CA ASP A 119 2.40 -0.69 -2.37
C ASP A 119 3.23 -0.13 -3.55
N ARG A 120 4.19 0.76 -3.24
CA ARG A 120 5.04 1.34 -4.29
C ARG A 120 5.93 0.29 -4.96
N ILE A 121 6.51 -0.63 -4.20
CA ILE A 121 7.36 -1.72 -4.71
C ILE A 121 6.56 -2.64 -5.64
N ALA A 122 5.34 -3.03 -5.25
CA ALA A 122 4.45 -3.84 -6.07
C ALA A 122 4.15 -3.13 -7.40
N ASN A 123 3.74 -1.87 -7.34
CA ASN A 123 3.44 -1.04 -8.51
C ASN A 123 4.64 -0.87 -9.47
N VAL A 124 5.83 -0.60 -8.93
CA VAL A 124 7.04 -0.48 -9.76
C VAL A 124 7.40 -1.81 -10.39
N THR A 125 7.41 -2.89 -9.61
CA THR A 125 7.73 -4.25 -10.10
C THR A 125 6.81 -4.67 -11.23
N TYR A 126 5.50 -4.46 -11.04
CA TYR A 126 4.50 -4.77 -12.05
C TYR A 126 4.71 -3.94 -13.33
N SER A 127 4.83 -2.61 -13.19
CA SER A 127 5.02 -1.73 -14.34
C SER A 127 6.31 -2.03 -15.13
N LYS A 128 7.40 -2.41 -14.44
CA LYS A 128 8.66 -2.85 -15.06
C LYS A 128 8.45 -4.12 -15.90
N LYS A 129 7.76 -5.11 -15.33
CA LYS A 129 7.48 -6.40 -16.00
C LYS A 129 6.57 -6.23 -17.21
N GLN A 130 5.54 -5.39 -17.11
CA GLN A 130 4.61 -5.12 -18.21
C GLN A 130 5.20 -4.18 -19.29
N GLY A 131 6.32 -3.51 -19.00
CA GLY A 131 6.92 -2.54 -19.91
C GLY A 131 6.01 -1.33 -20.19
N ASN A 132 5.08 -1.03 -19.28
CA ASN A 132 4.08 0.01 -19.50
C ASN A 132 4.61 1.42 -19.14
N ARG A 133 3.89 2.46 -19.57
CA ARG A 133 4.28 3.87 -19.38
C ARG A 133 4.50 4.24 -17.90
N MET A 134 3.83 3.56 -16.97
CA MET A 134 3.91 3.89 -15.54
C MET A 134 5.29 3.67 -14.96
N PHE A 135 6.09 2.73 -15.49
CA PHE A 135 7.46 2.54 -15.03
C PHE A 135 8.30 3.81 -15.18
N GLY A 136 8.16 4.52 -16.32
CA GLY A 136 8.83 5.80 -16.55
C GLY A 136 8.32 6.94 -15.67
N VAL A 137 7.05 6.91 -15.27
CA VAL A 137 6.49 7.87 -14.29
C VAL A 137 7.10 7.61 -12.92
N TYR A 138 7.10 6.36 -12.47
CA TYR A 138 7.65 5.99 -11.17
C TYR A 138 9.15 6.29 -11.08
N LYS A 139 9.92 6.05 -12.15
CA LYS A 139 11.34 6.39 -12.20
C LYS A 139 11.62 7.88 -11.99
N LYS A 140 10.73 8.76 -12.48
CA LYS A 140 10.86 10.22 -12.30
C LYS A 140 10.45 10.67 -10.90
N GLU A 141 9.48 9.99 -10.29
CA GLU A 141 8.91 10.37 -9.00
C GLU A 141 9.64 9.75 -7.79
N VAL A 142 10.49 8.74 -7.98
CA VAL A 142 11.01 7.88 -6.89
C VAL A 142 11.69 8.67 -5.76
N GLU A 143 12.62 9.58 -6.07
CA GLU A 143 13.33 10.34 -5.03
C GLU A 143 12.38 11.29 -4.28
N GLY A 144 11.47 11.95 -5.00
CA GLY A 144 10.47 12.81 -4.39
C GLY A 144 9.46 12.04 -3.54
N PHE A 145 9.12 10.80 -3.93
CA PHE A 145 8.28 9.91 -3.15
C PHE A 145 8.99 9.46 -1.86
N ILE A 146 10.23 8.97 -1.96
CA ILE A 146 11.03 8.54 -0.81
C ILE A 146 11.17 9.70 0.17
N ALA A 147 11.56 10.89 -0.29
CA ALA A 147 11.75 12.06 0.57
C ALA A 147 10.48 12.44 1.38
N LYS A 148 9.28 12.18 0.86
CA LYS A 148 8.02 12.53 1.53
C LYS A 148 7.67 11.57 2.67
N ILE A 149 7.96 10.27 2.50
CA ILE A 149 7.57 9.21 3.42
C ILE A 149 8.71 8.66 4.28
N HIS A 150 9.95 9.09 4.02
CA HIS A 150 11.17 8.56 4.64
C HIS A 150 11.10 8.47 6.17
N GLN A 151 11.51 7.31 6.68
CA GLN A 151 11.79 7.03 8.09
C GLN A 151 13.01 6.10 8.14
N ALA A 152 13.99 6.38 9.00
CA ALA A 152 15.33 5.75 8.95
C ALA A 152 15.31 4.23 9.09
N HIS A 153 14.36 3.65 9.83
CA HIS A 153 14.22 2.19 9.97
C HIS A 153 13.70 1.50 8.70
N TYR A 154 13.30 2.25 7.67
CA TYR A 154 12.90 1.73 6.36
C TYR A 154 13.89 2.06 5.23
N ASP A 155 15.12 2.44 5.55
CA ASP A 155 16.17 2.72 4.55
C ASP A 155 16.39 1.53 3.60
N GLU A 156 16.36 0.30 4.12
CA GLU A 156 16.48 -0.94 3.33
C GLU A 156 15.40 -1.02 2.22
N MET A 157 14.17 -0.61 2.52
CA MET A 157 13.07 -0.60 1.55
C MET A 157 13.23 0.52 0.53
N ALA A 158 13.72 1.68 0.95
CA ALA A 158 14.00 2.81 0.07
C ALA A 158 15.09 2.46 -0.95
N ASP A 159 16.16 1.81 -0.50
CA ASP A 159 17.27 1.37 -1.35
C ASP A 159 16.83 0.25 -2.31
N TYR A 160 16.04 -0.71 -1.83
CA TYR A 160 15.45 -1.71 -2.71
C TYR A 160 14.54 -1.08 -3.78
N LEU A 161 13.71 -0.11 -3.41
CA LEU A 161 12.86 0.59 -4.37
C LEU A 161 13.68 1.32 -5.44
N ARG A 162 14.82 1.93 -5.08
CA ARG A 162 15.75 2.54 -6.04
C ARG A 162 16.35 1.50 -6.98
N SER A 163 16.79 0.37 -6.46
CA SER A 163 17.44 -0.67 -7.25
C SER A 163 16.53 -1.27 -8.32
N LEU A 164 15.20 -1.18 -8.17
CA LEU A 164 14.25 -1.58 -9.21
C LEU A 164 14.38 -0.76 -10.51
N PHE A 165 14.96 0.44 -10.47
CA PHE A 165 15.16 1.31 -11.63
C PHE A 165 16.55 1.22 -12.26
N GLU A 166 17.44 0.46 -11.63
CA GLU A 166 18.76 0.11 -12.14
C GLU A 166 18.61 -0.99 -13.21
N ASN A 167 19.57 -1.02 -14.14
CA ASN A 167 19.59 -1.91 -15.29
C ASN A 167 20.20 -3.25 -14.93
#